data_AF-A0A949ZXZ5-F1
#
_entry.id   AF-A0A949ZXZ5-F1
#
_cell.length_a   1.000
_cell.length_b   1.000
_cell.length_c   1.000
_cell.angle_alpha   90.00
_cell.angle_beta   90.00
_cell.angle_gamma   90.00
#
_symmetry.space_group_name_H-M   'P 1'
#
loop_
_entity.id
_entity.type
_entity.pdbx_description
1 polymer ?
#
loop_
_entity_poly.entity_id
_entity_poly.type
_entity_poly.pdbx_seq_one_letter_code
_entity_poly.pdbx_strand_id
1 'polypeptide(L)'
;GYRAGRQSLVDATRSGLFLPLGKGDARVAEVIGALRAHGYDRWLVLEQDTAITGDEPTVAGGPIRDARESIAFLHHTARTTEEINR
;
A
#
# COMPACT_ATOMS: atom_id res chain seq x y z
N GLY A 1 13.07 -8.32 5.29
CA GLY A 1 12.03 -7.59 6.04
C GLY A 1 12.65 -6.81 7.18
N TYR A 2 12.13 -5.62 7.45
CA TYR A 2 12.57 -4.73 8.54
C TYR A 2 12.34 -5.36 9.92
N ARG A 3 13.24 -5.06 10.86
CA ARG A 3 13.10 -5.43 12.27
C ARG A 3 13.41 -4.21 13.13
N ALA A 4 12.42 -3.80 13.93
CA ALA A 4 12.58 -2.70 14.88
C ALA A 4 13.79 -2.94 15.80
N GLY A 5 14.59 -1.90 16.01
CA GLY A 5 15.79 -1.94 16.86
C GLY A 5 17.04 -2.55 16.20
N ARG A 6 16.97 -3.07 14.97
CA ARG A 6 18.15 -3.54 14.20
C ARG A 6 18.58 -2.61 13.07
N GLN A 7 17.68 -1.76 12.61
CA GLN A 7 17.93 -0.81 11.53
C GLN A 7 17.12 0.47 11.81
N SER A 8 17.64 1.63 11.39
CA SER A 8 16.88 2.88 11.47
C SER A 8 15.69 2.84 10.50
N LEU A 9 14.63 3.59 10.81
CA LEU A 9 13.48 3.72 9.90
C LEU A 9 13.93 4.28 8.55
N VAL A 10 14.82 5.27 8.54
CA VAL A 10 15.35 5.88 7.32
C VAL A 10 16.06 4.84 6.44
N ASP A 11 16.94 4.02 7.02
CA ASP A 11 17.66 3.01 6.25
C ASP A 11 16.73 1.89 5.77
N ALA A 12 15.70 1.55 6.56
CA ALA A 12 14.67 0.62 6.15
C ALA A 12 13.85 1.16 4.96
N THR A 13 13.45 2.44 5.00
CA THR A 13 12.77 3.12 3.88
C THR A 13 13.63 3.13 2.63
N ARG A 14 14.93 3.44 2.76
CA ARG A 14 15.91 3.33 1.65
C ARG A 14 16.03 1.91 1.11
N SER A 15 15.81 0.91 1.96
CA SER A 15 15.83 -0.51 1.59
C SER A 15 14.48 -1.03 1.07
N GLY A 16 13.50 -0.16 0.83
CA GLY A 16 12.19 -0.54 0.29
C GLY A 16 11.20 -1.07 1.32
N LEU A 17 11.22 -0.55 2.56
CA LEU A 17 10.26 -0.94 3.61
C LEU A 17 8.80 -0.78 3.18
N PHE A 18 8.48 0.34 2.55
CA PHE A 18 7.11 0.68 2.15
C PHE A 18 6.84 0.19 0.74
N LEU A 19 6.31 -1.03 0.65
CA LEU A 19 5.85 -1.63 -0.59
C LEU A 19 4.42 -1.15 -0.93
N PRO A 20 4.04 -1.15 -2.21
CA PRO A 20 2.66 -0.96 -2.61
C PRO A 20 1.71 -1.90 -1.85
N LEU A 21 0.48 -1.43 -1.58
CA LEU A 21 -0.52 -2.24 -0.87
C LEU A 21 -0.72 -3.59 -1.57
N GLY A 22 -0.79 -4.66 -0.76
CA GLY A 22 -0.92 -6.04 -1.24
C GLY A 22 0.39 -6.73 -1.61
N LYS A 23 1.52 -6.00 -1.68
CA LYS A 23 2.85 -6.60 -1.93
C LYS A 23 3.70 -6.78 -0.68
N GLY A 24 3.24 -6.25 0.46
CA GLY A 24 3.87 -6.41 1.77
C GLY A 24 3.05 -7.26 2.75
N ASP A 25 3.55 -7.38 3.96
CA ASP A 25 3.02 -8.29 4.97
C ASP A 25 1.94 -7.67 5.90
N ALA A 26 1.47 -6.46 5.59
CA ALA A 26 0.57 -5.69 6.45
C ALA A 26 -0.91 -6.14 6.41
N ARG A 27 -1.25 -7.18 5.62
CA ARG A 27 -2.60 -7.78 5.53
C ARG A 27 -3.73 -6.77 5.32
N VAL A 28 -3.48 -5.78 4.47
CA VAL A 28 -4.38 -4.63 4.28
C VAL A 28 -5.78 -5.06 3.79
N ALA A 29 -5.87 -6.09 2.94
CA ALA A 29 -7.16 -6.62 2.49
C ALA A 29 -8.04 -7.13 3.65
N GLU A 30 -7.44 -7.77 4.66
CA GLU A 30 -8.17 -8.28 5.82
C GLU A 30 -8.75 -7.10 6.65
N VAL A 31 -7.96 -6.04 6.84
CA VAL A 31 -8.39 -4.83 7.55
C VAL A 31 -9.53 -4.13 6.81
N ILE A 32 -9.41 -3.94 5.49
CA ILE A 32 -10.47 -3.33 4.68
C ILE A 32 -11.74 -4.19 4.69
N GLY A 33 -11.60 -5.52 4.62
CA GLY A 33 -12.72 -6.45 4.74
C GLY A 33 -13.45 -6.32 6.08
N ALA A 34 -12.70 -6.25 7.18
CA ALA A 34 -13.27 -6.07 8.52
C ALA A 34 -14.00 -4.72 8.66
N LEU A 35 -13.39 -3.62 8.22
CA LEU A 35 -14.02 -2.29 8.26
C LEU A 35 -15.38 -2.28 7.53
N ARG A 36 -15.44 -2.90 6.35
CA ARG A 36 -16.66 -3.02 5.55
C ARG A 36 -17.72 -3.91 6.19
N ALA A 37 -17.31 -5.04 6.77
CA ALA A 37 -18.22 -5.93 7.48
C ALA A 37 -18.92 -5.22 8.66
N HIS A 38 -18.29 -4.17 9.19
CA HIS A 38 -18.84 -3.30 10.23
C HIS A 38 -19.46 -2.00 9.70
N GLY A 39 -19.70 -1.88 8.39
CA GLY A 39 -20.42 -0.76 7.77
C GLY A 39 -19.60 0.53 7.60
N TYR A 40 -18.28 0.46 7.66
CA TYR A 40 -17.45 1.63 7.39
C TYR A 40 -17.50 2.03 5.91
N ASP A 41 -17.97 3.25 5.64
CA ASP A 41 -18.17 3.81 4.29
C ASP A 41 -17.48 5.18 4.10
N ARG A 42 -16.54 5.52 4.99
CA ARG A 42 -15.86 6.82 5.02
C ARG A 42 -14.50 6.75 4.32
N TRP A 43 -13.73 7.82 4.42
CA TRP A 43 -12.48 8.02 3.68
C TRP A 43 -11.34 7.14 4.18
N LEU A 44 -10.65 6.48 3.23
CA LEU A 44 -9.35 5.87 3.47
C LEU A 44 -8.25 6.84 3.03
N VAL A 45 -7.23 7.02 3.87
CA VAL A 45 -6.02 7.77 3.53
C VAL A 45 -4.89 6.79 3.25
N LEU A 46 -4.22 6.96 2.11
CA LEU A 46 -3.02 6.21 1.74
C LEU A 46 -1.79 7.07 2.02
N GLU A 47 -0.95 6.63 2.95
CA GLU A 47 0.36 7.22 3.21
C GLU A 47 1.45 6.19 2.90
N GLN A 48 2.42 6.58 2.06
CA GLN A 48 3.56 5.74 1.71
C GLN A 48 4.82 6.60 1.65
N ASP A 49 5.83 6.27 2.44
CA ASP A 49 7.14 6.92 2.35
C ASP A 49 7.96 6.31 1.22
N THR A 50 8.68 7.14 0.48
CA THR A 50 9.67 6.68 -0.51
C THR A 50 10.95 7.48 -0.34
N ALA A 51 12.06 6.78 -0.13
CA ALA A 51 13.37 7.41 -0.13
C ALA A 51 13.93 7.48 -1.56
N ILE A 52 14.25 8.70 -2.02
CA ILE A 52 14.98 8.91 -3.27
C ILE A 52 16.47 8.76 -2.95
N THR A 53 17.08 7.67 -3.41
CA THR A 53 18.48 7.28 -3.09
C THR A 53 19.45 7.49 -4.25
N GLY A 54 18.96 7.97 -5.40
CA GLY A 54 19.74 8.28 -6.59
C GLY A 54 19.17 9.51 -7.32
N ASP A 55 19.24 9.49 -8.65
CA ASP A 55 18.67 10.57 -9.47
C ASP A 55 17.16 10.73 -9.24
N GLU A 56 16.67 11.94 -9.46
CA GLU A 56 15.24 12.21 -9.41
C GLU A 56 14.51 11.33 -10.44
N PRO A 57 13.53 10.52 -9.99
CA PRO A 57 12.82 9.65 -10.91
C PRO A 57 11.97 10.46 -11.88
N THR A 58 11.75 9.91 -13.07
CA THR A 58 10.79 10.53 -14.00
C THR A 58 9.41 10.59 -13.36
N VAL A 59 8.61 11.56 -13.80
CA VAL A 59 7.23 11.75 -13.30
C VAL A 59 6.42 10.45 -13.35
N ALA A 60 6.66 9.57 -14.32
CA ALA A 60 5.95 8.29 -14.45
C ALA A 60 6.62 7.10 -13.73
N GLY A 61 7.90 7.18 -13.39
CA GLY A 61 8.69 6.07 -12.83
C GLY A 61 8.90 6.13 -11.31
N GLY A 62 8.57 7.26 -10.68
CA GLY A 62 8.78 7.48 -9.24
C GLY A 62 7.66 6.94 -8.34
N PRO A 63 7.49 7.53 -7.14
CA PRO A 63 6.48 7.11 -6.15
C PRO A 63 5.05 7.00 -6.69
N ILE A 64 4.73 7.68 -7.79
CA ILE A 64 3.41 7.62 -8.43
C ILE A 64 3.03 6.22 -8.88
N ARG A 65 3.98 5.38 -9.30
CA ARG A 65 3.69 4.02 -9.76
C ARG A 65 3.17 3.20 -8.59
N ASP A 66 3.86 3.28 -7.47
CA ASP A 66 3.53 2.53 -6.26
C ASP A 66 2.19 3.01 -5.66
N ALA A 67 1.91 4.32 -5.73
CA ALA A 67 0.62 4.88 -5.39
C ALA A 67 -0.51 4.36 -6.31
N ARG A 68 -0.29 4.30 -7.63
CA ARG A 68 -1.27 3.76 -8.59
C ARG A 68 -1.56 2.28 -8.34
N GLU A 69 -0.53 1.48 -8.08
CA GLU A 69 -0.70 0.08 -7.72
C GLU A 69 -1.51 -0.10 -6.43
N SER A 70 -1.23 0.71 -5.42
CA SER A 70 -1.96 0.72 -4.15
C SER A 70 -3.43 1.11 -4.31
N ILE A 71 -3.72 2.12 -5.14
CA ILE A 71 -5.08 2.53 -5.48
C ILE A 71 -5.82 1.40 -6.23
N ALA A 72 -5.16 0.77 -7.20
CA ALA A 72 -5.73 -0.35 -7.94
C ALA A 72 -6.04 -1.55 -7.01
N PHE A 73 -5.15 -1.84 -6.05
CA PHE A 73 -5.39 -2.84 -5.01
C PHE A 73 -6.64 -2.51 -4.19
N LEU A 74 -6.79 -1.27 -3.72
CA LEU A 74 -7.97 -0.83 -2.97
C LEU A 74 -9.25 -0.99 -3.80
N HIS A 75 -9.24 -0.60 -5.08
CA HIS A 75 -10.39 -0.81 -5.98
C HIS A 75 -10.72 -2.29 -6.19
N HIS A 76 -9.71 -3.17 -6.27
CA HIS A 76 -9.95 -4.60 -6.39
C HIS A 76 -10.56 -5.19 -5.13
N THR A 77 -10.05 -4.83 -3.95
CA THR A 77 -10.68 -5.18 -2.66
C THR A 77 -12.05 -4.52 -2.51
N ALA A 78 -12.34 -3.47 -3.28
CA ALA A 78 -13.60 -2.76 -3.22
C ALA A 78 -14.74 -3.47 -3.94
N ARG A 79 -14.44 -4.23 -5.00
CA ARG A 79 -15.44 -5.04 -5.73
C ARG A 79 -15.91 -6.17 -4.81
N THR A 80 -17.18 -6.13 -4.45
CA THR A 80 -17.83 -7.14 -3.63
C THR A 80 -17.85 -8.49 -4.35
N THR A 81 -17.86 -9.58 -3.58
CA THR A 81 -18.12 -10.97 -4.00
C THR A 81 -19.38 -11.14 -4.86
N GLU A 82 -20.23 -10.11 -5.00
CA GLU A 82 -21.43 -10.13 -5.84
C GLU A 82 -21.14 -10.14 -7.36
N GLU A 83 -19.97 -9.69 -7.83
CA GLU A 83 -19.69 -9.63 -9.28
C GLU A 83 -19.01 -10.88 -9.87
N ILE A 84 -18.56 -11.83 -9.04
CA ILE A 84 -17.88 -13.06 -9.54
C ILE A 84 -18.91 -14.18 -9.86
N ASN A 85 -20.17 -14.01 -9.47
CA ASN A 85 -21.24 -14.99 -9.69
C ASN A 85 -22.31 -14.54 -10.71
N ARG A 86 -21.95 -13.73 -11.70
CA ARG A 86 -22.83 -13.42 -12.83
C ARG A 86 -22.19 -13.77 -14.16
#